data_AF-A0A6G0UBH2-F1
#
_entry.id   AF-A0A6G0UBH2-F1
#
_cell.length_a   1.000
_cell.length_b   1.000
_cell.length_c   1.000
_cell.angle_alpha   90.00
_cell.angle_beta   90.00
_cell.angle_gamma   90.00
#
_symmetry.space_group_name_H-M   'P 1'
#
loop_
_entity.id
_entity.type
_entity.pdbx_description
1 polymer ?
#
loop_
_entity_poly.entity_id
_entity_poly.type
_entity_poly.pdbx_seq_one_letter_code
_entity_poly.pdbx_strand_id
1 'polypeptide(L)'
;NPIVLSGHSLGGMLARSIASNLLDSGRMSEERVKVIMFDSWTIGTEKLKLDLVENYLKNQFSIVPDSEKLLEAALQLSRLLVQHKFKFDPRIEVLLFKAKELTDSPLRHAILPILTEELLTSIIDNGWSEFAENITTVFTPGDHDSMLKLENLRQIREELNSAVVESAFEI
;
A
#
# COMPACT_ATOMS: atom_id res chain seq x y z
N ASN A 1 16.91 7.04 -15.95
CA ASN A 1 16.86 5.84 -15.09
C ASN A 1 15.43 5.58 -14.71
N PRO A 2 14.94 4.33 -14.80
CA PRO A 2 13.69 3.94 -14.18
C PRO A 2 13.75 4.22 -12.67
N ILE A 3 12.68 4.73 -12.09
CA ILE A 3 12.51 4.87 -10.65
C ILE A 3 11.48 3.85 -10.21
N VAL A 4 11.89 3.10 -9.21
CA VAL A 4 11.03 2.18 -8.48
C VAL A 4 10.82 2.80 -7.10
N LEU A 5 9.59 3.18 -6.81
CA LEU A 5 9.19 3.59 -5.47
C LEU A 5 8.50 2.41 -4.80
N SER A 6 8.69 2.25 -3.49
CA SER A 6 8.04 1.16 -2.77
C SER A 6 7.61 1.57 -1.38
N GLY A 7 6.60 0.88 -0.88
CA GLY A 7 6.19 1.05 0.51
C GLY A 7 5.10 0.06 0.91
N HIS A 8 5.03 -0.16 2.22
CA HIS A 8 4.00 -0.97 2.86
C HIS A 8 2.89 -0.08 3.41
N SER A 9 1.65 -0.54 3.29
CA SER A 9 0.47 0.15 3.81
C SER A 9 0.43 1.63 3.35
N LEU A 10 0.31 2.58 4.28
CA LEU A 10 0.42 4.01 3.99
C LEU A 10 1.68 4.39 3.19
N GLY A 11 2.82 3.73 3.43
CA GLY A 11 4.05 3.96 2.68
C GLY A 11 3.88 3.71 1.18
N GLY A 12 3.12 2.69 0.78
CA GLY A 12 2.83 2.42 -0.64
C GLY A 12 1.93 3.49 -1.26
N MET A 13 0.93 3.95 -0.50
CA MET A 13 0.03 5.04 -0.91
C MET A 13 0.80 6.37 -1.13
N LEU A 14 1.76 6.65 -0.25
CA LEU A 14 2.66 7.79 -0.35
C LEU A 14 3.62 7.64 -1.54
N ALA A 15 4.24 6.47 -1.71
CA ALA A 15 5.10 6.17 -2.85
C ALA A 15 4.37 6.45 -4.18
N ARG A 16 3.12 5.98 -4.31
CA ARG A 16 2.28 6.25 -5.48
C ARG A 16 2.00 7.73 -5.67
N SER A 17 1.68 8.45 -4.59
CA SER A 17 1.40 9.89 -4.66
C SER A 17 2.64 10.70 -5.06
N ILE A 18 3.83 10.29 -4.58
CA ILE A 18 5.11 10.88 -5.00
C ILE A 18 5.37 10.62 -6.48
N ALA A 19 5.14 9.40 -6.96
CA ALA A 19 5.26 9.07 -8.39
C ALA A 19 4.41 9.99 -9.27
N SER A 20 3.12 10.16 -8.95
CA SER A 20 2.23 11.05 -9.71
C SER A 20 2.71 12.51 -9.70
N ASN A 21 3.16 13.01 -8.54
CA ASN A 21 3.72 14.36 -8.45
C ASN A 21 5.01 14.56 -9.27
N LEU A 22 5.88 13.54 -9.30
CA LEU A 22 7.11 13.59 -10.10
C LEU A 22 6.80 13.64 -11.60
N LEU A 23 5.82 12.86 -12.06
CA LEU A 23 5.34 12.87 -13.44
C LEU A 23 4.69 14.21 -13.79
N ASP A 24 3.78 14.73 -12.95
CA ASP A 24 3.11 16.01 -13.17
C ASP A 24 4.09 17.19 -13.20
N SER A 25 5.18 17.11 -12.43
CA SER A 25 6.22 18.15 -12.41
C SER A 25 7.14 18.15 -13.63
N GLY A 26 7.02 17.17 -14.53
CA GLY A 26 7.93 16.99 -15.68
C GLY A 26 9.36 16.59 -15.29
N ARG A 27 9.61 16.30 -14.00
CA ARG A 27 10.91 15.79 -13.52
C ARG A 27 11.16 14.34 -13.96
N MET A 28 10.14 13.67 -14.47
CA MET A 28 10.17 12.27 -14.89
C MET A 28 9.35 12.04 -16.15
N SER A 29 9.81 11.10 -16.99
CA SER A 29 9.05 10.56 -18.11
C SER A 29 8.24 9.33 -17.69
N GLU A 30 7.14 9.08 -18.39
CA GLU A 30 6.13 8.06 -18.09
C GLU A 30 6.68 6.63 -18.18
N GLU A 31 7.57 6.37 -19.14
CA GLU A 31 8.18 5.06 -19.43
C GLU A 31 9.08 4.49 -18.29
N ARG A 32 9.06 5.11 -17.10
CA ARG A 32 10.10 4.95 -16.08
C ARG A 32 9.58 4.93 -14.65
N VAL A 33 8.27 4.86 -14.40
CA VAL A 33 7.72 4.94 -13.04
C VAL A 33 6.96 3.68 -12.66
N LYS A 34 7.58 2.89 -11.77
CA LYS A 34 6.98 1.70 -11.16
C LYS A 34 6.82 1.92 -9.67
N VAL A 35 5.67 1.53 -9.13
CA VAL A 35 5.37 1.61 -7.70
C VAL A 35 5.06 0.22 -7.17
N ILE A 36 5.85 -0.24 -6.20
CA ILE A 36 5.66 -1.51 -5.51
C ILE A 36 4.94 -1.24 -4.20
N MET A 37 3.78 -1.84 -4.03
CA MET A 37 2.89 -1.58 -2.92
C MET A 37 2.68 -2.88 -2.13
N PHE A 38 2.92 -2.87 -0.82
CA PHE A 38 2.62 -4.01 0.04
C PHE A 38 1.36 -3.72 0.83
N ASP A 39 0.31 -4.49 0.55
CA ASP A 39 -1.03 -4.44 1.12
C ASP A 39 -1.53 -3.02 1.40
N SER A 40 -1.43 -2.18 0.37
CA SER A 40 -1.86 -0.78 0.40
C SER A 40 -3.27 -0.69 -0.17
N TRP A 41 -4.17 -0.01 0.52
CA TRP A 41 -5.60 0.03 0.17
C TRP A 41 -6.10 1.44 0.00
N THR A 42 -6.93 1.69 -1.00
CA THR A 42 -7.59 3.00 -1.19
C THR A 42 -8.98 3.03 -0.55
N ILE A 43 -9.70 1.91 -0.59
CA ILE A 43 -11.08 1.78 -0.09
C ILE A 43 -11.12 2.00 1.42
N GLY A 44 -12.06 2.83 1.86
CA GLY A 44 -12.34 3.05 3.28
C GLY A 44 -11.32 3.94 3.99
N THR A 45 -10.30 4.45 3.30
CA THR A 45 -9.31 5.36 3.89
C THR A 45 -9.92 6.65 4.41
N GLU A 46 -10.94 7.17 3.72
CA GLU A 46 -11.72 8.33 4.11
C GLU A 46 -12.63 8.09 5.33
N LYS A 47 -12.82 6.81 5.72
CA LYS A 47 -13.64 6.40 6.87
C LYS A 47 -12.81 5.79 7.99
N LEU A 48 -11.48 5.89 7.94
CA LEU A 48 -10.62 5.42 9.02
C LEU A 48 -10.97 6.12 10.33
N LYS A 49 -11.28 5.31 11.34
CA LYS A 49 -11.56 5.76 12.70
C LYS A 49 -10.24 5.93 13.45
N LEU A 50 -9.84 7.18 13.71
CA LEU A 50 -8.53 7.48 14.29
C LEU A 50 -8.32 6.87 15.69
N ASP A 51 -9.38 6.65 16.46
CA ASP A 51 -9.37 5.94 17.73
C ASP A 51 -9.00 4.45 17.56
N LEU A 52 -9.51 3.80 16.52
CA LEU A 52 -9.13 2.42 16.19
C LEU A 52 -7.69 2.34 15.68
N VAL A 53 -7.27 3.33 14.88
CA VAL A 53 -5.89 3.44 14.42
C VAL A 53 -4.94 3.63 15.61
N GLU A 54 -5.27 4.50 16.56
CA GLU A 54 -4.49 4.71 17.78
C GLU A 54 -4.34 3.42 18.59
N ASN A 55 -5.42 2.68 18.81
CA ASN A 55 -5.37 1.42 19.57
C ASN A 55 -4.50 0.37 18.87
N TYR A 56 -4.64 0.22 17.55
CA TYR A 56 -3.80 -0.67 16.76
C TYR A 56 -2.32 -0.26 16.85
N LEU A 57 -1.99 1.02 16.66
CA LEU A 57 -0.61 1.50 16.71
C LEU A 57 0.01 1.33 18.10
N LYS A 58 -0.76 1.57 19.18
CA LYS A 58 -0.30 1.28 20.55
C LYS A 58 0.07 -0.17 20.75
N ASN A 59 -0.71 -1.11 20.18
CA ASN A 59 -0.40 -2.53 20.24
C ASN A 59 0.87 -2.85 19.43
N GLN A 60 1.00 -2.33 18.21
CA GLN A 60 2.18 -2.55 17.36
C GLN A 60 3.47 -1.98 17.98
N PHE A 61 3.39 -0.81 18.62
CA PHE A 61 4.53 -0.17 19.25
C PHE A 61 4.76 -0.57 20.71
N SER A 62 4.00 -1.54 21.24
CA SER A 62 4.09 -1.97 22.65
C SER A 62 5.48 -2.46 23.05
N ILE A 63 6.26 -2.96 22.09
CA ILE A 63 7.62 -3.47 22.30
C ILE A 63 8.71 -2.43 22.01
N VAL A 64 8.34 -1.24 21.54
CA VAL A 64 9.30 -0.19 21.12
C VAL A 64 9.51 0.80 22.27
N PRO A 65 10.75 1.01 22.74
CA PRO A 65 11.04 2.03 23.76
C PRO A 65 10.68 3.43 23.28
N ASP A 66 10.19 4.28 24.20
CA ASP A 66 9.82 5.68 23.93
C ASP A 66 8.86 5.86 22.73
N SER A 67 7.91 4.94 22.58
CA SER A 67 6.98 4.87 21.43
C SER A 67 5.99 6.03 21.34
N GLU A 68 5.90 6.90 22.35
CA GLU A 68 4.98 8.05 22.34
C GLU A 68 5.19 8.96 21.12
N LYS A 69 6.46 9.27 20.79
CA LYS A 69 6.79 10.08 19.62
C LYS A 69 6.47 9.38 18.30
N LEU A 70 6.64 8.06 18.25
CA LEU A 70 6.31 7.25 17.08
C LEU A 70 4.79 7.19 16.87
N LEU A 71 4.04 7.03 17.96
CA LEU A 71 2.59 7.04 17.94
C LEU A 71 2.07 8.40 17.47
N GLU A 72 2.60 9.51 17.99
CA GLU A 72 2.19 10.85 17.57
C GLU A 72 2.43 11.07 16.07
N ALA A 73 3.63 10.73 15.58
CA ALA A 73 3.97 10.86 14.16
C ALA A 73 3.08 9.97 13.28
N ALA A 74 2.86 8.72 13.67
CA ALA A 74 1.99 7.80 12.93
C ALA A 74 0.54 8.31 12.88
N LEU A 75 0.00 8.85 13.99
CA LEU A 75 -1.33 9.45 14.01
C LEU A 75 -1.44 10.72 13.17
N GLN A 76 -0.39 11.54 13.10
CA GLN A 76 -0.34 12.69 12.19
C GLN A 76 -0.43 12.21 10.74
N LEU A 77 0.32 11.17 10.37
CA LEU A 77 0.27 10.58 9.04
C LEU A 77 -1.11 9.97 8.72
N SER A 78 -1.76 9.29 9.68
CA SER A 78 -3.12 8.77 9.51
C SER A 78 -4.16 9.87 9.31
N ARG A 79 -4.01 11.03 9.98
CA ARG A 79 -4.87 12.20 9.75
C ARG A 79 -4.75 12.74 8.33
N LEU A 80 -3.51 12.82 7.82
CA LEU A 80 -3.27 13.23 6.43
C LEU A 80 -3.89 12.23 5.45
N LEU A 81 -3.78 10.93 5.75
CA LEU A 81 -4.35 9.86 4.92
C LEU A 81 -5.87 10.00 4.77
N VAL A 82 -6.60 10.23 5.86
CA VAL A 82 -8.08 10.39 5.84
C VAL A 82 -8.52 11.53 4.92
N GLN A 83 -7.71 12.58 4.84
CA GLN A 83 -8.00 13.77 4.04
C GLN A 83 -7.49 13.66 2.60
N HIS A 84 -6.59 12.71 2.33
CA HIS A 84 -5.93 12.59 1.05
C HIS A 84 -6.89 12.14 -0.05
N LYS A 85 -6.72 12.70 -1.24
CA LYS A 85 -7.49 12.33 -2.43
C LYS A 85 -6.54 11.80 -3.49
N PHE A 86 -6.73 10.54 -3.84
CA PHE A 86 -6.01 9.93 -4.95
C PHE A 86 -6.51 10.51 -6.28
N LYS A 87 -5.57 10.81 -7.17
CA LYS A 87 -5.83 11.26 -8.54
C LYS A 87 -5.59 10.08 -9.47
N PHE A 88 -6.50 9.78 -10.39
CA PHE A 88 -6.24 8.78 -11.43
C PHE A 88 -5.00 9.15 -12.27
N ASP A 89 -4.11 8.18 -12.47
CA ASP A 89 -2.89 8.36 -13.26
C ASP A 89 -2.55 7.05 -14.01
N PRO A 90 -2.78 6.98 -15.33
CA PRO A 90 -2.59 5.74 -16.11
C PRO A 90 -1.11 5.42 -16.36
N ARG A 91 -0.23 6.41 -16.13
CA ARG A 91 1.21 6.34 -16.42
C ARG A 91 2.00 5.59 -15.37
N ILE A 92 1.39 5.32 -14.21
CA ILE A 92 2.03 4.63 -13.10
C ILE A 92 1.74 3.14 -13.22
N GLU A 93 2.80 2.34 -13.34
CA GLU A 93 2.71 0.89 -13.22
C GLU A 93 2.74 0.49 -11.74
N VAL A 94 1.74 -0.26 -11.30
CA VAL A 94 1.59 -0.71 -9.92
C VAL A 94 1.83 -2.21 -9.82
N LEU A 95 2.81 -2.60 -9.02
CA LEU A 95 2.96 -3.97 -8.53
C LEU A 95 2.43 -4.03 -7.10
N LEU A 96 1.23 -4.58 -6.93
CA LEU A 96 0.58 -4.73 -5.62
C LEU A 96 0.80 -6.14 -5.07
N PHE A 97 1.53 -6.24 -3.96
CA PHE A 97 1.51 -7.43 -3.12
C PHE A 97 0.30 -7.35 -2.20
N LYS A 98 -0.67 -8.24 -2.34
CA LYS A 98 -1.88 -8.30 -1.51
C LYS A 98 -1.78 -9.44 -0.48
N ALA A 99 -2.09 -9.16 0.77
CA ALA A 99 -2.16 -10.20 1.79
C ALA A 99 -3.36 -11.13 1.54
N LYS A 100 -3.16 -12.44 1.72
CA LYS A 100 -4.25 -13.44 1.54
C LYS A 100 -5.25 -13.41 2.70
N GLU A 101 -4.78 -13.09 3.89
CA GLU A 101 -5.60 -13.11 5.10
C GLU A 101 -6.04 -11.70 5.47
N LEU A 102 -7.33 -11.55 5.76
CA LEU A 102 -7.88 -10.35 6.37
C LEU A 102 -7.93 -10.61 7.88
N THR A 103 -6.99 -10.05 8.64
CA THR A 103 -7.01 -10.10 10.11
C THR A 103 -7.51 -8.78 10.69
N ASP A 104 -7.47 -8.63 12.01
CA ASP A 104 -7.99 -7.45 12.68
C ASP A 104 -7.10 -6.23 12.43
N SER A 105 -7.59 -5.27 11.64
CA SER A 105 -6.90 -4.02 11.35
C SER A 105 -7.86 -2.83 11.39
N PRO A 106 -7.37 -1.59 11.63
CA PRO A 106 -8.20 -0.39 11.57
C PRO A 106 -8.86 -0.22 10.20
N LEU A 107 -8.15 -0.64 9.16
CA LEU A 107 -8.64 -0.59 7.79
C LEU A 107 -9.77 -1.59 7.56
N ARG A 108 -9.66 -2.83 8.08
CA ARG A 108 -10.78 -3.79 8.07
C ARG A 108 -12.03 -3.19 8.70
N HIS A 109 -11.89 -2.51 9.84
CA HIS A 109 -13.00 -1.84 10.50
C HIS A 109 -13.59 -0.66 9.71
N ALA A 110 -12.79 -0.01 8.86
CA ALA A 110 -13.26 1.03 7.95
C ALA A 110 -13.94 0.46 6.71
N ILE A 111 -13.51 -0.71 6.22
CA ILE A 111 -14.00 -1.33 4.99
C ILE A 111 -15.20 -2.26 5.22
N LEU A 112 -15.24 -3.05 6.29
CA LEU A 112 -16.35 -3.99 6.55
C LEU A 112 -17.74 -3.36 6.67
N PRO A 113 -17.90 -2.13 7.18
CA PRO A 113 -19.19 -1.44 7.13
C PRO A 113 -19.63 -1.08 5.70
N ILE A 114 -18.71 -1.10 4.73
CA ILE A 114 -18.96 -0.77 3.32
C ILE A 114 -19.16 -2.06 2.50
N LEU A 115 -18.39 -3.10 2.79
CA LEU A 115 -18.28 -4.32 2.00
C LEU A 115 -18.40 -5.56 2.89
N THR A 116 -19.12 -6.58 2.42
CA THR A 116 -19.08 -7.90 3.09
C THR A 116 -17.68 -8.50 3.02
N GLU A 117 -17.34 -9.43 3.91
CA GLU A 117 -16.05 -10.14 3.85
C GLU A 117 -15.84 -10.83 2.51
N GLU A 118 -16.90 -11.44 1.95
CA GLU A 118 -16.85 -12.05 0.61
C GLU A 118 -16.48 -11.02 -0.47
N LEU A 119 -17.08 -9.82 -0.46
CA LEU A 119 -16.72 -8.78 -1.41
C LEU A 119 -15.30 -8.24 -1.16
N LEU A 120 -14.87 -8.18 0.09
CA LEU A 120 -13.54 -7.69 0.43
C LEU A 120 -12.43 -8.63 -0.07
N THR A 121 -12.68 -9.94 -0.01
CA THR A 121 -11.77 -10.95 -0.55
C THR A 121 -11.76 -11.02 -2.08
N SER A 122 -12.83 -10.59 -2.75
CA SER A 122 -12.90 -10.57 -4.22
C SER A 122 -12.25 -9.35 -4.87
N ILE A 123 -12.00 -8.29 -4.10
CA ILE A 123 -11.27 -7.11 -4.58
C ILE A 123 -9.78 -7.43 -4.62
N ILE A 124 -9.29 -7.77 -5.82
CA ILE A 124 -7.91 -8.21 -6.05
C ILE A 124 -6.90 -7.07 -5.91
N ASP A 125 -7.29 -5.83 -6.20
CA ASP A 125 -6.39 -4.69 -6.35
C ASP A 125 -6.47 -3.69 -5.18
N ASN A 126 -7.14 -4.05 -4.08
CA ASN A 126 -7.39 -3.16 -2.93
C ASN A 126 -8.03 -1.80 -3.28
N GLY A 127 -8.74 -1.72 -4.42
CA GLY A 127 -9.40 -0.51 -4.94
C GLY A 127 -8.52 0.40 -5.79
N TRP A 128 -7.35 -0.07 -6.21
CA TRP A 128 -6.43 0.75 -7.03
C TRP A 128 -6.90 0.96 -8.47
N SER A 129 -7.79 0.12 -9.01
CA SER A 129 -8.36 0.29 -10.37
C SER A 129 -9.12 1.60 -10.57
N GLU A 130 -9.58 2.25 -9.50
CA GLU A 130 -10.15 3.61 -9.59
C GLU A 130 -9.08 4.67 -9.90
N PHE A 131 -7.79 4.37 -9.69
CA PHE A 131 -6.70 5.34 -9.73
C PHE A 131 -5.52 4.95 -10.62
N ALA A 132 -5.49 3.75 -11.20
CA ALA A 132 -4.44 3.28 -12.11
C ALA A 132 -5.01 2.29 -13.13
N GLU A 133 -4.43 2.26 -14.34
CA GLU A 133 -4.77 1.27 -15.38
C GLU A 133 -3.91 0.01 -15.29
N ASN A 134 -2.62 0.18 -15.00
CA ASN A 134 -1.62 -0.88 -15.07
C ASN A 134 -1.34 -1.43 -13.67
N ILE A 135 -2.09 -2.44 -13.25
CA ILE A 135 -1.97 -3.05 -11.92
C ILE A 135 -1.71 -4.55 -12.06
N THR A 136 -0.55 -4.99 -11.58
CA THR A 136 -0.22 -6.39 -11.38
C THR A 136 -0.37 -6.74 -9.91
N THR A 137 -1.21 -7.71 -9.60
CA THR A 137 -1.44 -8.16 -8.21
C THR A 137 -0.76 -9.50 -7.95
N VAL A 138 -0.02 -9.60 -6.85
CA VAL A 138 0.63 -10.80 -6.35
C VAL A 138 0.11 -11.12 -4.95
N PHE A 139 -0.45 -12.31 -4.75
CA PHE A 139 -0.96 -12.73 -3.44
C PHE A 139 0.16 -13.30 -2.57
N THR A 140 0.32 -12.73 -1.38
CA THR A 140 1.34 -13.12 -0.40
C THR A 140 0.68 -13.81 0.80
N PRO A 141 1.23 -14.93 1.31
CA PRO A 141 0.74 -15.57 2.53
C PRO A 141 0.77 -14.63 3.74
N GLY A 142 -0.09 -14.89 4.71
CA GLY A 142 -0.26 -14.06 5.90
C GLY A 142 -1.21 -12.89 5.68
N ASP A 143 -1.17 -11.99 6.65
CA ASP A 143 -2.01 -10.79 6.77
C ASP A 143 -1.22 -9.50 6.53
N HIS A 144 -1.88 -8.36 6.73
CA HIS A 144 -1.31 -7.02 6.57
C HIS A 144 0.09 -6.87 7.22
N ASP A 145 0.28 -7.44 8.41
CA ASP A 145 1.48 -7.28 9.21
C ASP A 145 2.49 -8.42 8.95
N SER A 146 2.00 -9.64 8.75
CA SER A 146 2.81 -10.85 8.66
C SER A 146 3.27 -11.19 7.24
N MET A 147 2.68 -10.58 6.20
CA MET A 147 3.09 -10.81 4.81
C MET A 147 4.57 -10.49 4.55
N LEU A 148 5.19 -9.62 5.36
CA LEU A 148 6.61 -9.24 5.24
C LEU A 148 7.55 -10.04 6.16
N LYS A 149 7.06 -11.08 6.85
CA LYS A 149 7.92 -11.96 7.67
C LYS A 149 8.92 -12.72 6.78
N LEU A 150 10.04 -13.10 7.40
CA LEU A 150 11.17 -13.79 6.73
C LEU A 150 10.74 -14.99 5.86
N GLU A 151 9.78 -15.77 6.34
CA GLU A 151 9.22 -16.94 5.64
C GLU A 151 8.58 -16.60 4.28
N ASN A 152 8.05 -15.38 4.13
CA ASN A 152 7.38 -14.91 2.92
C ASN A 152 8.32 -14.10 2.00
N LEU A 153 9.44 -13.59 2.53
CA LEU A 153 10.38 -12.75 1.77
C LEU A 153 10.98 -13.46 0.56
N ARG A 154 11.10 -14.79 0.58
CA ARG A 154 11.60 -15.54 -0.57
C ARG A 154 10.67 -15.38 -1.78
N GLN A 155 9.37 -15.59 -1.59
CA GLN A 155 8.37 -15.42 -2.65
C GLN A 155 8.35 -13.97 -3.13
N ILE A 156 8.30 -13.01 -2.20
CA ILE A 156 8.32 -11.59 -2.54
C ILE A 156 9.54 -11.25 -3.40
N ARG A 157 10.73 -11.73 -3.03
CA ARG A 157 11.96 -11.48 -3.80
C ARG A 157 11.90 -12.08 -5.20
N GLU A 158 11.37 -13.30 -5.35
CA GLU A 158 11.25 -13.96 -6.65
C GLU A 158 10.33 -13.15 -7.58
N GLU A 159 9.19 -12.69 -7.08
CA GLU A 159 8.22 -11.88 -7.82
C GLU A 159 8.77 -10.48 -8.15
N LEU A 160 9.46 -9.85 -7.20
CA LEU A 160 10.15 -8.58 -7.40
C LEU A 160 11.20 -8.67 -8.51
N ASN A 161 12.00 -9.74 -8.51
CA ASN A 161 13.01 -9.95 -9.53
C ASN A 161 12.35 -10.10 -10.90
N SER A 162 11.31 -10.92 -11.04
CA SER A 162 10.58 -11.06 -12.32
C SER A 162 10.02 -9.72 -12.79
N ALA A 163 9.31 -9.01 -11.93
CA ALA A 163 8.63 -7.76 -12.29
C ALA A 163 9.57 -6.58 -12.57
N VAL A 164 10.74 -6.52 -11.92
CA VAL A 164 11.72 -5.45 -12.15
C VAL A 164 12.63 -5.78 -13.32
N VAL A 165 13.01 -7.05 -13.49
CA VAL A 165 13.88 -7.51 -14.58
C VAL A 165 13.16 -7.41 -15.93
N GLU A 166 11.89 -7.81 -16.04
CA GLU A 166 11.11 -7.65 -17.29
C GLU A 166 11.10 -6.18 -17.76
N SER A 167 10.88 -5.23 -16.86
CA SER A 167 10.91 -3.80 -17.19
C SER A 167 12.31 -3.23 -17.53
N ALA A 168 13.39 -3.94 -17.22
CA ALA A 168 14.75 -3.51 -17.54
C ALA A 168 15.23 -3.99 -18.92
N PHE A 169 14.55 -4.99 -19.51
CA PHE A 169 14.91 -5.61 -20.78
C PHE A 169 14.00 -5.23 -21.96
N GLU A 170 12.97 -4.42 -21.74
CA GLU A 170 12.15 -3.80 -22.81
C GLU A 170 12.72 -2.45 -23.32
N ILE A 171 13.98 -2.11 -23.00
CA ILE A 171 14.68 -0.89 -23.44
C ILE A 171 15.53 -1.17 -24.68
#